data_AF-A0ABC8Z854-F1
#
_entry.id   AF-A0ABC8Z854-F1
#
_cell.length_a   1.000
_cell.length_b   1.000
_cell.length_c   1.000
_cell.angle_alpha   90.00
_cell.angle_beta   90.00
_cell.angle_gamma   90.00
#
_symmetry.space_group_name_H-M   'P 1'
#
loop_
_entity.id
_entity.type
_entity.pdbx_description
1 polymer ?
#
loop_
_entity_poly.entity_id
_entity_poly.type
_entity_poly.pdbx_seq_one_letter_code
_entity_poly.pdbx_strand_id
1 'polypeptide(L)'
;MYLEGNGGTKVRDALEQFENALELNPTPIEAQAALYNKACCHAYREESKKAAECLRTALRDYNLKFGTILNDPDLAPFRASPEFKKLQEEALRGGEDVGSGFRRDLKLISEVQAPFRGVRRFFYVALTAAAGISTFFTIPRLIIAVQGGDGAPDLLETAGNAAINIGGIVVLVALYFWENKREEKQISRNETLSRLPVRLSTNRIIELVQLRDITRPVILAGSKESVTRAMQRAERYRTELLKRGVLLIPVIFGASQKDQAKPRGFGTRRAAASVPSVGGDFEKRTESIAAKSRLKAELRFKADIVSPEQWERGSVF
;
A
#
# COMPACT_ATOMS: atom_id res chain seq x y z
N MET A 1 -13.68 -28.83 26.18
CA MET A 1 -14.20 -27.53 26.62
C MET A 1 -13.02 -26.74 27.19
N TYR A 2 -12.25 -26.05 26.34
CA TYR A 2 -11.08 -25.27 26.78
C TYR A 2 -10.96 -23.99 25.93
N LEU A 3 -11.25 -22.86 26.59
CA LEU A 3 -10.65 -21.52 26.43
C LEU A 3 -10.83 -20.75 25.10
N GLU A 4 -12.06 -20.60 24.61
CA GLU A 4 -12.48 -19.39 23.90
C GLU A 4 -13.38 -18.58 24.85
N GLY A 5 -12.92 -17.46 25.41
CA GLY A 5 -13.83 -16.64 26.23
C GLY A 5 -13.27 -15.51 27.09
N ASN A 6 -11.95 -15.39 27.31
CA ASN A 6 -11.44 -14.42 28.30
C ASN A 6 -10.85 -13.11 27.70
N GLY A 7 -10.75 -13.00 26.38
CA GLY A 7 -10.18 -11.81 25.71
C GLY A 7 -11.23 -10.74 25.41
N GLY A 8 -12.41 -11.13 24.93
CA GLY A 8 -13.46 -10.19 24.52
C GLY A 8 -14.10 -9.42 25.68
N THR A 9 -14.22 -10.05 26.85
CA THR A 9 -14.72 -9.40 28.08
C THR A 9 -13.77 -8.31 28.56
N LYS A 10 -12.47 -8.62 28.64
CA LYS A 10 -11.44 -7.66 29.05
C LYS A 10 -11.33 -6.45 28.13
N VAL A 11 -11.48 -6.64 26.82
CA VAL A 11 -11.45 -5.53 25.85
C VAL A 11 -12.69 -4.64 25.97
N ARG A 12 -13.86 -5.23 26.27
CA ARG A 12 -15.07 -4.46 26.53
C ARG A 12 -14.93 -3.61 27.79
N ASP A 13 -14.44 -4.21 28.88
CA ASP A 13 -14.24 -3.50 30.15
C ASP A 13 -13.18 -2.39 30.00
N ALA A 14 -12.13 -2.62 29.20
CA ALA A 14 -11.14 -1.59 28.87
C ALA A 14 -11.72 -0.43 28.05
N LEU A 15 -12.62 -0.70 27.09
CA LEU A 15 -13.29 0.34 26.32
C LEU A 15 -14.15 1.26 27.20
N GLU A 16 -14.89 0.67 28.13
CA GLU A 16 -15.70 1.40 29.10
C GLU A 16 -14.82 2.29 30.00
N GLN A 17 -13.66 1.79 30.43
CA GLN A 17 -12.69 2.60 31.17
C GLN A 17 -12.14 3.78 30.36
N PHE A 18 -11.83 3.60 29.07
CA PHE A 18 -11.37 4.70 28.23
C PHE A 18 -12.48 5.72 27.92
N GLU A 19 -13.74 5.27 27.81
CA GLU A 19 -14.88 6.17 27.69
C GLU A 19 -15.06 7.02 28.96
N ASN A 20 -15.08 6.38 30.13
CA ASN A 20 -15.14 7.09 31.41
C ASN A 20 -13.96 8.06 31.59
N ALA A 21 -12.75 7.66 31.19
CA ALA A 21 -11.57 8.53 31.26
C ALA A 21 -11.71 9.78 30.39
N LEU A 22 -12.39 9.69 29.24
CA LEU A 22 -12.65 10.83 28.36
C LEU A 22 -13.71 11.79 28.92
N GLU A 23 -14.61 11.29 29.78
CA GLU A 23 -15.64 12.10 30.45
C GLU A 23 -15.13 12.83 31.70
N LEU A 24 -14.02 12.39 32.28
CA LEU A 24 -13.44 12.94 33.52
C LEU A 24 -12.54 14.16 33.33
N ASN A 25 -12.76 14.97 32.28
CA ASN A 25 -11.94 16.14 31.92
C ASN A 25 -10.43 15.83 31.90
N PRO A 26 -9.97 14.87 31.07
CA PRO A 26 -8.57 14.48 31.00
C PRO A 26 -7.68 15.61 30.48
N THR A 27 -6.40 15.60 30.84
CA THR A 27 -5.40 16.45 30.19
C THR A 27 -5.27 16.08 28.71
N PRO A 28 -4.74 16.96 27.84
CA PRO A 28 -4.57 16.65 26.42
C PRO A 28 -3.74 15.39 26.14
N ILE A 29 -2.76 15.08 26.99
CA ILE A 29 -1.93 13.87 26.87
C ILE A 29 -2.74 12.63 27.25
N GLU A 30 -3.51 12.69 28.33
CA GLU A 30 -4.37 11.59 28.77
C GLU A 30 -5.50 11.34 27.77
N ALA A 31 -6.10 12.39 27.22
CA ALA A 31 -7.11 12.29 26.17
C ALA A 31 -6.53 11.66 24.90
N GLN A 32 -5.32 12.06 24.49
CA GLN A 32 -4.61 11.43 23.38
C GLN A 32 -4.41 9.93 23.62
N ALA A 33 -3.91 9.56 24.80
CA ALA A 33 -3.64 8.17 25.17
C ALA A 33 -4.94 7.35 25.26
N ALA A 34 -6.00 7.91 25.86
CA ALA A 34 -7.29 7.26 25.99
C ALA A 34 -7.93 7.03 24.60
N LEU A 35 -7.93 8.02 23.71
CA LEU A 35 -8.42 7.88 22.34
C LEU A 35 -7.59 6.87 21.53
N TYR A 36 -6.27 6.89 21.71
CA TYR A 36 -5.37 5.94 21.05
C TYR A 36 -5.64 4.49 21.50
N ASN A 37 -5.66 4.26 22.81
CA ASN A 37 -5.91 2.93 23.36
C ASN A 37 -7.33 2.45 23.04
N LYS A 38 -8.32 3.35 23.08
CA LYS A 38 -9.69 3.09 22.62
C LYS A 38 -9.69 2.67 21.14
N ALA A 39 -8.91 3.32 20.29
CA ALA A 39 -8.76 2.93 18.90
C ALA A 39 -8.11 1.55 18.74
N CYS A 40 -7.08 1.22 19.52
CA CYS A 40 -6.47 -0.12 19.52
C CYS A 40 -7.49 -1.19 19.93
N CYS A 41 -8.33 -0.93 20.94
CA CYS A 41 -9.42 -1.83 21.33
C CYS A 41 -10.46 -2.01 20.20
N HIS A 42 -10.85 -0.93 19.51
CA HIS A 42 -11.74 -1.02 18.35
C HIS A 42 -11.08 -1.75 17.17
N ALA A 43 -9.79 -1.54 16.92
CA ALA A 43 -9.04 -2.24 15.90
C ALA A 43 -8.94 -3.74 16.17
N TYR A 44 -8.68 -4.12 17.43
CA TYR A 44 -8.68 -5.51 17.89
C TYR A 44 -10.05 -6.19 17.68
N ARG A 45 -11.15 -5.44 17.87
CA ARG A 45 -12.53 -5.88 17.61
C ARG A 45 -12.93 -5.80 16.13
N GLU A 46 -12.00 -5.43 15.24
CA GLU A 46 -12.22 -5.16 13.80
C GLU A 46 -13.32 -4.10 13.53
N GLU A 47 -13.59 -3.23 14.50
CA GLU A 47 -14.51 -2.09 14.41
C GLU A 47 -13.82 -0.89 13.75
N SER A 48 -13.36 -1.09 12.52
CA SER A 48 -12.48 -0.16 11.79
C SER A 48 -13.02 1.27 11.68
N LYS A 49 -14.34 1.44 11.60
CA LYS A 49 -14.97 2.78 11.58
C LYS A 49 -14.77 3.54 12.90
N LYS A 50 -14.97 2.87 14.03
CA LYS A 50 -14.81 3.48 15.37
C LYS A 50 -13.33 3.71 15.69
N ALA A 51 -12.47 2.77 15.27
CA ALA A 51 -11.02 2.94 15.35
C ALA A 51 -10.58 4.19 14.55
N ALA A 52 -11.05 4.34 13.31
CA ALA A 52 -10.76 5.51 12.49
C ALA A 52 -11.26 6.82 13.13
N GLU A 53 -12.44 6.81 13.73
CA GLU A 53 -13.00 7.98 14.41
C GLU A 53 -12.15 8.41 15.61
N CYS A 54 -11.80 7.46 16.49
CA CYS A 54 -10.92 7.73 17.64
C CYS A 54 -9.55 8.24 17.19
N LEU A 55 -8.95 7.62 16.17
CA LEU A 55 -7.66 8.05 15.63
C LEU A 55 -7.75 9.41 14.94
N ARG A 56 -8.86 9.73 14.26
CA ARG A 56 -9.05 11.05 13.64
C ARG A 56 -9.03 12.15 14.71
N THR A 57 -9.75 11.96 15.81
CA THR A 57 -9.74 12.89 16.94
C THR A 57 -8.34 12.97 17.58
N ALA A 58 -7.68 11.84 17.82
CA ALA A 58 -6.33 11.82 18.40
C ALA A 58 -5.27 12.52 17.51
N LEU A 59 -5.36 12.32 16.19
CA LEU A 59 -4.46 12.94 15.20
C LEU A 59 -4.72 14.44 15.05
N ARG A 60 -5.99 14.85 15.00
CA ARG A 60 -6.39 16.25 14.80
C ARG A 60 -6.24 17.08 16.07
N ASP A 61 -6.95 16.68 17.12
CA ASP A 61 -7.18 17.52 18.30
C ASP A 61 -6.04 17.39 19.32
N TYR A 62 -5.31 16.28 19.27
CA TYR A 62 -4.26 15.97 20.23
C TYR A 62 -2.88 15.75 19.60
N ASN A 63 -2.71 15.93 18.28
CA ASN A 63 -1.42 15.84 17.58
C ASN A 63 -0.68 14.50 17.78
N LEU A 64 -1.42 13.38 17.79
CA LEU A 64 -0.83 12.05 17.74
C LEU A 64 0.06 11.91 16.49
N LYS A 65 1.22 11.24 16.62
CA LYS A 65 2.07 10.95 15.47
C LYS A 65 1.52 9.75 14.68
N PHE A 66 1.33 9.91 13.37
CA PHE A 66 0.85 8.81 12.52
C PHE A 66 1.85 7.66 12.41
N GLY A 67 3.14 7.94 12.57
CA GLY A 67 4.17 6.90 12.69
C GLY A 67 3.88 5.92 13.83
N THR A 68 3.18 6.34 14.89
CA THR A 68 2.75 5.44 15.97
C THR A 68 1.73 4.42 15.44
N ILE A 69 0.75 4.86 14.65
CA ILE A 69 -0.28 4.00 14.03
C ILE A 69 0.34 2.97 13.07
N LEU A 70 1.34 3.40 12.30
CA LEU A 70 2.01 2.57 11.30
C LEU A 70 2.82 1.41 11.89
N ASN A 71 3.42 1.64 13.06
CA ASN A 71 4.33 0.68 13.69
C ASN A 71 3.64 -0.16 14.78
N ASP A 72 2.44 0.22 15.21
CA ASP A 72 1.74 -0.48 16.27
C ASP A 72 1.15 -1.83 15.79
N PRO A 73 1.47 -2.95 16.48
CA PRO A 73 0.92 -4.27 16.16
C PRO A 73 -0.59 -4.38 16.43
N ASP A 74 -1.15 -3.67 17.41
CA ASP A 74 -2.56 -3.72 17.78
C ASP A 74 -3.46 -3.06 16.73
N LEU A 75 -2.88 -2.12 15.96
CA LEU A 75 -3.53 -1.46 14.84
C LEU A 75 -3.34 -2.20 13.51
N ALA A 76 -2.65 -3.35 13.48
CA ALA A 76 -2.49 -4.13 12.25
C ALA A 76 -3.82 -4.51 11.58
N PRO A 77 -4.88 -4.96 12.31
CA PRO A 77 -6.18 -5.23 11.70
C PRO A 77 -6.81 -3.97 11.09
N PHE A 78 -6.66 -2.82 11.75
CA PHE A 78 -7.13 -1.54 11.24
C PHE A 78 -6.36 -1.11 9.98
N ARG A 79 -5.04 -1.28 9.93
CA ARG A 79 -4.20 -0.95 8.75
C ARG A 79 -4.56 -1.73 7.50
N ALA A 80 -5.14 -2.92 7.64
CA ALA A 80 -5.66 -3.72 6.53
C ALA A 80 -7.06 -3.27 6.05
N SER A 81 -7.73 -2.36 6.76
CA SER A 81 -9.10 -1.91 6.48
C SER A 81 -9.16 -0.82 5.40
N PRO A 82 -10.29 -0.70 4.66
CA PRO A 82 -10.52 0.43 3.77
C PRO A 82 -10.64 1.76 4.54
N GLU A 83 -11.06 1.74 5.80
CA GLU A 83 -11.13 2.91 6.66
C GLU A 83 -9.74 3.50 6.93
N PHE A 84 -8.71 2.67 7.08
CA PHE A 84 -7.33 3.17 7.20
C PHE A 84 -6.86 3.87 5.93
N LYS A 85 -7.22 3.35 4.75
CA LYS A 85 -6.92 4.02 3.47
C LYS A 85 -7.61 5.38 3.39
N LYS A 86 -8.87 5.48 3.82
CA LYS A 86 -9.58 6.77 3.92
C LYS A 86 -8.91 7.72 4.90
N LEU A 87 -8.53 7.25 6.09
CA LEU A 87 -7.80 8.04 7.08
C LEU A 87 -6.47 8.55 6.50
N GLN A 88 -5.75 7.71 5.75
CA GLN A 88 -4.52 8.08 5.06
C GLN A 88 -4.76 9.11 3.95
N GLU A 89 -5.81 8.94 3.14
CA GLU A 89 -6.19 9.88 2.07
C GLU A 89 -6.68 11.22 2.60
N GLU A 90 -7.50 11.24 3.65
CA GLU A 90 -7.95 12.45 4.35
C GLU A 90 -6.75 13.24 4.87
N ALA A 91 -5.83 12.52 5.51
CA ALA A 91 -4.66 13.14 6.07
C ALA A 91 -3.68 13.58 4.96
N LEU A 92 -3.57 12.87 3.84
CA LEU A 92 -2.81 13.28 2.64
C LEU A 92 -3.40 14.52 1.95
N ARG A 93 -4.73 14.64 1.90
CA ARG A 93 -5.44 15.77 1.26
C ARG A 93 -5.27 17.08 2.01
N GLY A 94 -4.89 17.03 3.29
CA GLY A 94 -4.41 18.20 4.02
C GLY A 94 -5.42 19.34 4.13
N GLY A 95 -6.64 19.04 4.59
CA GLY A 95 -7.53 20.07 5.13
C GLY A 95 -6.96 20.64 6.43
N GLU A 96 -7.46 21.81 6.87
CA GLU A 96 -7.08 22.47 8.14
C GLU A 96 -7.25 21.57 9.38
N ASP A 97 -7.94 20.43 9.22
CA ASP A 97 -8.33 19.48 10.26
C ASP A 97 -7.33 18.34 10.54
N VAL A 98 -6.06 18.41 10.12
CA VAL A 98 -5.07 17.36 10.44
C VAL A 98 -3.73 17.98 10.87
N GLY A 99 -3.34 17.71 12.11
CA GLY A 99 -2.19 18.32 12.80
C GLY A 99 -0.85 18.28 12.03
N SER A 100 -0.05 19.35 12.19
CA SER A 100 1.16 19.63 11.41
C SER A 100 2.28 18.57 11.45
N GLY A 101 2.26 17.65 12.42
CA GLY A 101 3.21 16.53 12.50
C GLY A 101 3.03 15.50 11.38
N PHE A 102 1.79 15.27 10.95
CA PHE A 102 1.40 14.27 9.95
C PHE A 102 2.02 14.52 8.56
N ARG A 103 1.95 15.78 8.09
CA ARG A 103 2.45 16.17 6.76
C ARG A 103 3.95 15.92 6.63
N ARG A 104 4.71 16.06 7.72
CA ARG A 104 6.17 15.85 7.72
C ARG A 104 6.50 14.37 7.58
N ASP A 105 5.88 13.49 8.36
CA ASP A 105 6.19 12.06 8.34
C ASP A 105 5.85 11.39 6.99
N LEU A 106 4.70 11.71 6.39
CA LEU A 106 4.36 11.17 5.06
C LEU A 106 5.20 11.75 3.93
N LYS A 107 5.56 13.03 4.02
CA LYS A 107 6.50 13.65 3.08
C LYS A 107 7.87 12.98 3.18
N LEU A 108 8.37 12.71 4.39
CA LEU A 108 9.63 12.01 4.61
C LEU A 108 9.60 10.57 4.07
N ILE A 109 8.53 9.80 4.31
CA ILE A 109 8.41 8.42 3.80
C ILE A 109 8.37 8.40 2.27
N SER A 110 7.60 9.31 1.66
CA SER A 110 7.51 9.42 0.20
C SER A 110 8.78 10.00 -0.44
N GLU A 111 9.53 10.86 0.26
CA GLU A 111 10.85 11.37 -0.13
C GLU A 111 11.93 10.28 -0.09
N VAL A 112 11.91 9.40 0.90
CA VAL A 112 12.83 8.25 0.96
C VAL A 112 12.65 7.33 -0.26
N GLN A 113 11.41 7.13 -0.71
CA GLN A 113 11.10 6.21 -1.81
C GLN A 113 11.35 6.79 -3.22
N ALA A 114 11.27 8.11 -3.39
CA ALA A 114 11.99 8.77 -4.48
C ALA A 114 12.43 10.19 -4.07
N PRO A 115 13.75 10.39 -3.94
CA PRO A 115 14.29 11.64 -3.43
C PRO A 115 13.97 12.80 -4.38
N PHE A 116 13.60 13.94 -3.80
CA PHE A 116 13.29 15.19 -4.48
C PHE A 116 12.16 15.14 -5.53
N ARG A 117 11.32 14.09 -5.52
CA ARG A 117 10.22 13.93 -6.49
C ARG A 117 9.28 15.13 -6.51
N GLY A 118 8.85 15.59 -5.32
CA GLY A 118 7.97 16.75 -5.20
C GLY A 118 8.61 18.03 -5.75
N VAL A 119 9.93 18.18 -5.56
CA VAL A 119 10.72 19.31 -6.07
C VAL A 119 10.75 19.29 -7.59
N ARG A 120 11.05 18.14 -8.22
CA ARG A 120 11.06 18.02 -9.69
C ARG A 120 9.70 18.33 -10.30
N ARG A 121 8.62 17.75 -9.77
CA ARG A 121 7.25 18.02 -10.25
C ARG A 121 6.87 19.49 -10.13
N PHE A 122 7.22 20.11 -9.00
CA PHE A 122 7.03 21.54 -8.80
C PHE A 122 7.74 22.33 -9.90
N PHE A 123 9.01 22.03 -10.19
CA PHE A 123 9.74 22.70 -11.27
C PHE A 123 9.16 22.42 -12.66
N TYR A 124 8.71 21.20 -12.97
CA TYR A 124 8.07 20.93 -14.27
C TYR A 124 6.82 21.79 -14.47
N VAL A 125 5.94 21.87 -13.47
CA VAL A 125 4.72 22.67 -13.56
C VAL A 125 5.04 24.16 -13.55
N ALA A 126 5.89 24.63 -12.63
CA ALA A 126 6.22 26.04 -12.48
C ALA A 126 6.95 26.60 -13.71
N LEU A 127 7.93 25.87 -14.25
CA LEU A 127 8.66 26.29 -15.44
C LEU A 127 7.78 26.22 -16.69
N THR A 128 6.89 25.23 -16.80
CA THR A 128 5.90 25.17 -17.89
C THR A 128 4.95 26.36 -17.82
N ALA A 129 4.45 26.70 -16.63
CA ALA A 129 3.58 27.86 -16.44
C ALA A 129 4.30 29.18 -16.77
N ALA A 130 5.54 29.35 -16.30
CA ALA A 130 6.36 30.52 -16.59
C ALA A 130 6.63 30.67 -18.10
N ALA A 131 7.03 29.59 -18.77
CA ALA A 131 7.22 29.57 -20.22
C ALA A 131 5.91 29.81 -20.98
N GLY A 132 4.79 29.31 -20.47
CA GLY A 132 3.45 29.56 -21.01
C GLY A 132 3.06 31.04 -20.96
N ILE A 133 3.25 31.68 -19.81
CA ILE A 133 3.02 33.13 -19.63
C ILE A 133 3.95 33.93 -20.56
N SER A 134 5.23 33.56 -20.63
CA SER A 134 6.20 34.22 -21.52
C SER A 134 5.81 34.08 -23.00
N THR A 135 5.38 32.88 -23.42
CA THR A 135 4.89 32.61 -24.78
C THR A 135 3.65 33.42 -25.09
N PHE A 136 2.72 33.56 -24.14
CA PHE A 136 1.50 34.36 -24.30
C PHE A 136 1.81 35.82 -24.67
N PHE A 137 2.85 36.42 -24.08
CA PHE A 137 3.30 37.77 -24.44
C PHE A 137 4.17 37.81 -25.70
N THR A 138 4.90 36.74 -26.01
CA THR A 138 5.82 36.69 -27.15
C THR A 138 5.09 36.46 -28.48
N ILE A 139 3.97 35.70 -28.49
CA ILE A 139 3.21 35.44 -29.73
C ILE A 139 2.69 36.73 -30.38
N PRO A 140 2.00 37.65 -29.67
CA PRO A 140 1.58 38.92 -30.27
C PRO A 140 2.74 39.76 -30.80
N ARG A 141 3.87 39.79 -30.06
CA ARG A 141 5.09 40.49 -30.51
C ARG A 141 5.66 39.87 -31.79
N LEU A 142 5.63 38.55 -31.91
CA LEU A 142 6.09 37.84 -33.09
C LEU A 142 5.21 38.18 -34.31
N ILE A 143 3.89 38.27 -34.12
CA ILE A 143 2.97 38.68 -35.20
C ILE A 143 3.31 40.10 -35.69
N ILE A 144 3.54 41.04 -34.78
CA ILE A 144 3.92 42.42 -35.11
C ILE A 144 5.29 42.46 -35.81
N ALA A 145 6.27 41.68 -35.32
CA ALA A 145 7.60 41.59 -35.93
C ALA A 145 7.55 41.04 -37.37
N VAL A 146 6.66 40.09 -37.65
CA VAL A 146 6.44 39.55 -39.01
C VAL A 146 5.74 40.56 -39.91
N GLN A 147 4.79 41.34 -39.38
CA GLN A 147 4.09 42.38 -40.14
C GLN A 147 5.02 43.55 -40.51
N GLY A 148 6.08 43.79 -39.72
CA GLY A 148 7.05 44.84 -39.97
C GLY A 148 6.49 46.25 -39.75
N GLY A 149 7.31 47.27 -39.99
CA GLY A 149 6.97 48.68 -39.81
C GLY A 149 7.90 49.42 -38.84
N ASP A 150 7.75 50.74 -38.76
CA ASP A 150 8.53 51.57 -37.86
C ASP A 150 8.23 51.19 -36.40
N GLY A 151 9.29 50.83 -35.65
CA GLY A 151 9.20 50.38 -34.26
C GLY A 151 8.81 48.91 -34.08
N ALA A 152 8.79 48.09 -35.15
CA ALA A 152 8.56 46.66 -35.02
C ALA A 152 9.69 45.96 -34.22
N PRO A 153 9.37 44.96 -33.37
CA PRO A 153 10.38 44.19 -32.63
C PRO A 153 11.30 43.40 -33.57
N ASP A 154 12.53 43.09 -33.11
CA ASP A 154 13.45 42.26 -33.88
C ASP A 154 12.89 40.86 -34.11
N LEU A 155 12.80 40.47 -35.38
CA LEU A 155 12.14 39.22 -35.79
C LEU A 155 12.92 37.98 -35.34
N LEU A 156 14.25 37.99 -35.45
CA LEU A 156 15.08 36.83 -35.11
C LEU A 156 15.13 36.60 -33.60
N GLU A 157 15.28 37.67 -32.83
CA GLU A 157 15.25 37.64 -31.37
C GLU A 157 13.87 37.18 -30.86
N THR A 158 12.79 37.75 -31.40
CA THR A 158 11.43 37.41 -30.98
C THR A 158 11.08 35.97 -31.36
N ALA A 159 11.48 35.52 -32.56
CA ALA A 159 11.30 34.13 -32.99
C ALA A 159 12.12 33.15 -32.14
N GLY A 160 13.37 33.51 -31.80
CA GLY A 160 14.23 32.73 -30.93
C GLY A 160 13.62 32.56 -29.53
N ASN A 161 13.13 33.64 -28.93
CA ASN A 161 12.47 33.61 -27.63
C ASN A 161 11.19 32.76 -27.64
N ALA A 162 10.39 32.86 -28.71
CA ALA A 162 9.20 32.00 -28.87
C ALA A 162 9.59 30.52 -28.99
N ALA A 163 10.61 30.21 -29.80
CA ALA A 163 11.08 28.83 -30.00
C ALA A 163 11.62 28.20 -28.71
N ILE A 164 12.39 28.95 -27.92
CA ILE A 164 12.91 28.48 -26.63
C ILE A 164 11.77 28.16 -25.67
N ASN A 165 10.79 29.06 -25.54
CA ASN A 165 9.67 28.84 -24.63
C ASN A 165 8.81 27.64 -25.05
N ILE A 166 8.45 27.55 -26.34
CA ILE A 166 7.66 26.43 -26.86
C ILE A 166 8.41 25.10 -26.70
N GLY A 167 9.70 25.07 -27.06
CA GLY A 167 10.54 23.89 -26.88
C GLY A 167 10.65 23.47 -25.41
N GLY A 168 10.83 24.44 -24.51
CA GLY A 168 10.85 24.22 -23.07
C GLY A 168 9.54 23.61 -22.55
N ILE A 169 8.39 24.15 -22.95
CA ILE A 169 7.06 23.62 -22.61
C ILE A 169 6.94 22.16 -23.07
N VAL A 170 7.27 21.87 -24.33
CA VAL A 170 7.16 20.52 -24.88
C VAL A 170 8.01 19.52 -24.09
N VAL A 171 9.27 19.86 -23.79
CA VAL A 171 10.17 18.99 -23.04
C VAL A 171 9.67 18.78 -21.60
N LEU A 172 9.29 19.85 -20.89
CA LEU A 172 8.84 19.77 -19.51
C LEU A 172 7.54 18.98 -19.37
N VAL A 173 6.60 19.16 -20.30
CA VAL A 173 5.33 18.40 -20.34
C VAL A 173 5.61 16.93 -20.64
N ALA A 174 6.50 16.62 -21.59
CA ALA A 174 6.88 15.24 -21.89
C ALA A 174 7.53 14.54 -20.67
N LEU A 175 8.42 15.24 -19.96
CA LEU A 175 9.05 14.73 -18.73
C LEU A 175 8.01 14.48 -17.63
N TYR A 176 7.05 15.38 -17.45
CA TYR A 176 5.96 15.24 -16.48
C TYR A 176 5.13 13.97 -16.74
N PHE A 177 4.69 13.77 -17.99
CA PHE A 177 3.91 12.58 -18.35
C PHE A 177 4.73 11.28 -18.24
N TRP A 178 6.01 11.32 -18.61
CA TRP A 178 6.88 10.17 -18.51
C TRP A 178 7.09 9.72 -17.06
N GLU A 179 7.26 10.67 -16.13
CA GLU A 179 7.38 10.37 -14.71
C GLU A 179 6.08 9.79 -14.15
N ASN A 180 4.91 10.37 -14.49
CA ASN A 180 3.61 9.82 -14.08
C ASN A 180 3.38 8.39 -14.58
N LYS A 181 3.73 8.11 -15.85
CA LYS A 181 3.59 6.76 -16.42
C LYS A 181 4.49 5.73 -15.73
N ARG A 182 5.68 6.14 -15.25
CA ARG A 182 6.56 5.27 -14.46
C ARG A 182 5.94 4.93 -13.11
N GLU A 183 5.25 5.87 -12.49
CA GLU A 183 4.55 5.63 -11.22
C GLU A 183 3.40 4.64 -11.36
N GLU A 184 2.52 4.83 -12.35
CA GLU A 184 1.40 3.92 -12.61
C GLU A 184 1.89 2.49 -12.84
N LYS A 185 2.96 2.33 -13.63
CA LYS A 185 3.57 1.02 -13.88
C LYS A 185 4.14 0.40 -12.60
N GLN A 186 4.77 1.20 -11.73
CA GLN A 186 5.34 0.70 -10.48
C GLN A 186 4.27 0.29 -9.47
N ILE A 187 3.17 1.05 -9.38
CA ILE A 187 2.01 0.74 -8.54
C ILE A 187 1.31 -0.53 -9.05
N SER A 188 1.00 -0.59 -10.36
CA SER A 188 0.37 -1.75 -11.00
C SER A 188 1.22 -3.02 -10.89
N ARG A 189 2.55 -2.90 -11.00
CA ARG A 189 3.48 -4.01 -10.78
C ARG A 189 3.42 -4.53 -9.33
N ASN A 190 3.44 -3.63 -8.35
CA ASN A 190 3.34 -4.01 -6.94
C ASN A 190 1.99 -4.68 -6.62
N GLU A 191 0.89 -4.20 -7.22
CA GLU A 191 -0.43 -4.81 -7.10
C GLU A 191 -0.46 -6.22 -7.69
N THR A 192 0.12 -6.43 -8.87
CA THR A 192 0.20 -7.73 -9.53
C THR A 192 1.01 -8.74 -8.71
N LEU A 193 2.17 -8.33 -8.16
CA LEU A 193 2.98 -9.17 -7.28
C LEU A 193 2.21 -9.56 -6.01
N SER A 194 1.46 -8.64 -5.43
CA SER A 194 0.70 -8.91 -4.20
C SER A 194 -0.41 -9.96 -4.36
N ARG A 195 -0.89 -10.19 -5.59
CA ARG A 195 -1.95 -11.17 -5.89
C ARG A 195 -1.41 -12.54 -6.30
N LEU A 196 -0.09 -12.75 -6.32
CA LEU A 196 0.45 -14.04 -6.76
C LEU A 196 0.05 -15.16 -5.79
N PRO A 197 -0.48 -16.28 -6.31
CA PRO A 197 -0.95 -17.40 -5.49
C PRO A 197 0.22 -18.27 -5.01
N VAL A 198 0.19 -18.59 -3.73
CA VAL A 198 1.11 -19.47 -3.01
C VAL A 198 0.31 -20.62 -2.43
N ARG A 199 0.84 -21.84 -2.56
CA ARG A 199 0.32 -23.06 -1.93
C ARG A 199 1.02 -23.30 -0.60
N LEU A 200 0.25 -23.30 0.48
CA LEU A 200 0.73 -23.66 1.81
C LEU A 200 0.98 -25.17 1.92
N SER A 201 1.72 -25.57 2.95
CA SER A 201 2.04 -26.98 3.24
C SER A 201 0.80 -27.88 3.43
N THR A 202 -0.35 -27.30 3.73
CA THR A 202 -1.67 -27.95 3.85
C THR A 202 -2.41 -28.08 2.52
N ASN A 203 -1.75 -27.78 1.40
CA ASN A 203 -2.30 -27.80 0.04
C ASN A 203 -3.35 -26.69 -0.25
N ARG A 204 -3.54 -25.75 0.69
CA ARG A 204 -4.39 -24.57 0.52
C ARG A 204 -3.68 -23.51 -0.34
N ILE A 205 -4.42 -22.87 -1.24
CA ILE A 205 -3.93 -21.79 -2.11
C ILE A 205 -4.41 -20.44 -1.56
N ILE A 206 -3.48 -19.49 -1.42
CA ILE A 206 -3.74 -18.13 -0.94
C ILE A 206 -2.90 -17.10 -1.72
N GLU A 207 -3.28 -15.83 -1.71
CA GLU A 207 -2.51 -14.75 -2.33
C GLU A 207 -1.43 -14.19 -1.39
N LEU A 208 -0.31 -13.68 -1.94
CA LEU A 208 0.76 -13.03 -1.16
C LEU A 208 0.25 -11.91 -0.25
N VAL A 209 -0.77 -11.15 -0.67
CA VAL A 209 -1.38 -10.09 0.14
C VAL A 209 -2.04 -10.62 1.40
N GLN A 210 -2.55 -11.86 1.38
CA GLN A 210 -3.20 -12.50 2.53
C GLN A 210 -2.18 -13.02 3.55
N LEU A 211 -0.91 -13.16 3.15
CA LEU A 211 0.20 -13.47 4.06
C LEU A 211 0.68 -12.24 4.85
N ARG A 212 0.31 -11.04 4.40
CA ARG A 212 0.62 -9.77 5.09
C ARG A 212 0.08 -9.84 6.52
N ASP A 213 0.92 -9.46 7.48
CA ASP A 213 0.64 -9.48 8.92
C ASP A 213 0.50 -10.87 9.57
N ILE A 214 0.55 -11.96 8.78
CA ILE A 214 0.61 -13.34 9.30
C ILE A 214 2.06 -13.86 9.31
N THR A 215 2.81 -13.61 8.23
CA THR A 215 4.21 -14.01 8.06
C THR A 215 4.91 -13.07 7.09
N ARG A 216 6.24 -13.03 7.12
CA ARG A 216 7.08 -12.30 6.17
C ARG A 216 7.47 -13.24 5.03
N PRO A 217 6.82 -13.17 3.85
CA PRO A 217 7.22 -13.99 2.71
C PRO A 217 8.57 -13.52 2.17
N VAL A 218 9.50 -14.47 2.02
CA VAL A 218 10.81 -14.27 1.39
C VAL A 218 10.87 -15.17 0.16
N ILE A 219 10.93 -14.53 -1.01
CA ILE A 219 10.92 -15.21 -2.31
C ILE A 219 12.36 -15.51 -2.71
N LEU A 220 12.69 -16.79 -2.89
CA LEU A 220 13.99 -17.26 -3.36
C LEU A 220 13.89 -17.61 -4.85
N ALA A 221 14.17 -16.64 -5.71
CA ALA A 221 14.03 -16.80 -7.16
C ALA A 221 15.38 -17.01 -7.86
N GLY A 222 15.49 -18.03 -8.73
CA GLY A 222 16.73 -18.28 -9.49
C GLY A 222 16.82 -19.66 -10.14
N SER A 223 18.03 -20.08 -10.51
CA SER A 223 18.28 -21.43 -11.04
C SER A 223 18.01 -22.49 -9.98
N LYS A 224 17.72 -23.73 -10.41
CA LYS A 224 17.47 -24.85 -9.49
C LYS A 224 18.60 -25.03 -8.48
N GLU A 225 19.85 -24.92 -8.93
CA GLU A 225 21.06 -25.07 -8.10
C GLU A 225 21.17 -23.95 -7.06
N SER A 226 20.87 -22.72 -7.46
CA SER A 226 20.95 -21.54 -6.60
C SER A 226 19.89 -21.57 -5.52
N VAL A 227 18.64 -21.88 -5.91
CA VAL A 227 17.50 -21.98 -4.97
C VAL A 227 17.69 -23.14 -4.00
N THR A 228 18.13 -24.32 -4.47
CA THR A 228 18.41 -25.48 -3.60
C THR A 228 19.50 -25.16 -2.58
N ARG A 229 20.58 -24.50 -3.01
CA ARG A 229 21.69 -24.11 -2.12
C ARG A 229 21.25 -23.07 -1.09
N ALA A 230 20.41 -22.10 -1.48
CA ALA A 230 19.84 -21.12 -0.58
C ALA A 230 18.91 -21.77 0.47
N MET A 231 18.05 -22.70 0.04
CA MET A 231 17.18 -23.48 0.93
C MET A 231 17.99 -24.30 1.94
N GLN A 232 19.06 -24.99 1.51
CA GLN A 232 19.94 -25.76 2.40
C GLN A 232 20.62 -24.88 3.46
N ARG A 233 21.04 -23.66 3.10
CA ARG A 233 21.61 -22.71 4.05
C ARG A 233 20.56 -22.19 5.03
N ALA A 234 19.35 -21.90 4.54
CA ALA A 234 18.26 -21.40 5.36
C ALA A 234 17.78 -22.46 6.37
N GLU A 235 17.85 -23.76 6.04
CA GLU A 235 17.48 -24.85 6.94
C GLU A 235 18.27 -24.83 8.26
N ARG A 236 19.54 -24.39 8.23
CA ARG A 236 20.38 -24.25 9.44
C ARG A 236 19.83 -23.22 10.44
N TYR A 237 19.00 -22.29 9.96
CA TYR A 237 18.40 -21.23 10.75
C TYR A 237 16.89 -21.41 10.91
N ARG A 238 16.36 -22.61 10.66
CA ARG A 238 14.91 -22.91 10.63
C ARG A 238 14.16 -22.37 11.85
N THR A 239 14.66 -22.67 13.05
CA THR A 239 14.03 -22.28 14.32
C THR A 239 13.98 -20.75 14.48
N GLU A 240 15.08 -20.07 14.17
CA GLU A 240 15.20 -18.62 14.27
C GLU A 240 14.32 -17.90 13.22
N LEU A 241 14.27 -18.43 11.99
CA LEU A 241 13.44 -17.91 10.92
C LEU A 241 11.94 -18.08 11.22
N LEU A 242 11.54 -19.23 11.76
CA LEU A 242 10.17 -19.47 12.22
C LEU A 242 9.79 -18.53 13.38
N LYS A 243 10.69 -18.34 14.35
CA LYS A 243 10.47 -17.42 15.48
C LYS A 243 10.29 -15.97 15.03
N ARG A 244 10.97 -15.58 13.94
CA ARG A 244 10.84 -14.26 13.29
C ARG A 244 9.66 -14.20 12.30
N GLY A 245 8.89 -15.28 12.17
CA GLY A 245 7.73 -15.36 11.31
C GLY A 245 8.06 -15.28 9.82
N VAL A 246 9.21 -15.82 9.39
CA VAL A 246 9.64 -15.83 7.98
C VAL A 246 9.09 -17.07 7.26
N LEU A 247 8.52 -16.86 6.07
CA LEU A 247 8.07 -17.93 5.16
C LEU A 247 8.91 -17.94 3.89
N LEU A 248 9.58 -19.05 3.60
CA LEU A 248 10.38 -19.20 2.38
C LEU A 248 9.53 -19.71 1.21
N ILE A 249 9.61 -19.02 0.07
CA ILE A 249 8.91 -19.37 -1.17
C ILE A 249 9.95 -19.54 -2.29
N PRO A 250 10.37 -20.77 -2.61
CA PRO A 250 11.32 -21.00 -3.69
C PRO A 250 10.65 -20.92 -5.07
N VAL A 251 11.26 -20.19 -5.98
CA VAL A 251 10.83 -19.96 -7.36
C VAL A 251 11.97 -20.37 -8.29
N ILE A 252 11.80 -21.49 -8.99
CA ILE A 252 12.82 -22.01 -9.91
C ILE A 252 12.43 -21.60 -11.33
N PHE A 253 13.28 -20.82 -11.97
CA PHE A 253 13.07 -20.40 -13.36
C PHE A 253 13.32 -21.56 -14.34
N GLY A 254 12.46 -21.70 -15.35
CA GLY A 254 12.55 -22.73 -16.39
C GLY A 254 11.94 -24.08 -16.01
N ALA A 255 11.25 -24.18 -14.87
CA ALA A 255 10.61 -25.42 -14.42
C ALA A 255 9.34 -25.77 -15.23
N SER A 256 8.68 -24.78 -15.86
CA SER A 256 7.42 -24.96 -16.62
C SER A 256 7.51 -25.97 -17.76
N GLN A 257 8.70 -26.25 -18.32
CA GLN A 257 8.84 -27.16 -19.46
C GLN A 257 8.84 -28.66 -19.10
N LYS A 258 9.03 -29.06 -17.83
CA LYS A 258 9.23 -30.49 -17.49
C LYS A 258 8.07 -31.20 -16.78
N ASP A 259 7.09 -30.47 -16.23
CA ASP A 259 6.02 -31.08 -15.40
C ASP A 259 4.64 -31.18 -16.07
N GLN A 260 4.50 -30.90 -17.38
CA GLN A 260 3.23 -31.06 -18.12
C GLN A 260 2.89 -32.52 -18.50
N ALA A 261 3.63 -33.52 -18.01
CA ALA A 261 3.39 -34.94 -18.32
C ALA A 261 2.71 -35.70 -17.17
N LYS A 262 1.53 -35.25 -16.69
CA LYS A 262 0.59 -36.15 -16.02
C LYS A 262 -0.85 -35.62 -16.01
N PRO A 263 -1.75 -36.08 -16.90
CA PRO A 263 -3.15 -35.72 -16.82
C PRO A 263 -3.81 -36.50 -15.67
N ARG A 264 -4.48 -35.82 -14.75
CA ARG A 264 -5.40 -36.46 -13.78
C ARG A 264 -6.84 -36.06 -14.10
N GLY A 265 -7.52 -37.00 -14.76
CA GLY A 265 -8.94 -37.39 -14.74
C GLY A 265 -10.05 -36.37 -14.45
N PHE A 266 -11.02 -36.33 -15.38
CA PHE A 266 -12.35 -35.71 -15.27
C PHE A 266 -13.33 -36.55 -14.43
N GLY A 267 -14.24 -35.87 -13.72
CA GLY A 267 -15.47 -36.39 -13.07
C GLY A 267 -15.71 -35.67 -11.73
N THR A 268 -16.83 -35.03 -11.40
CA THR A 268 -18.24 -35.16 -11.83
C THR A 268 -18.97 -33.84 -11.59
N ARG A 269 -19.91 -33.47 -12.48
CA ARG A 269 -20.87 -32.36 -12.32
C ARG A 269 -22.02 -32.73 -11.37
N ARG A 270 -22.33 -31.82 -10.42
CA ARG A 270 -23.67 -31.54 -9.81
C ARG A 270 -23.47 -30.38 -8.82
N ALA A 271 -24.36 -29.43 -8.58
CA ALA A 271 -25.58 -28.92 -9.20
C ALA A 271 -25.71 -27.45 -8.75
N ALA A 272 -26.32 -26.60 -9.57
CA ALA A 272 -26.62 -25.22 -9.20
C ALA A 272 -27.86 -25.17 -8.30
N ALA A 273 -27.76 -24.53 -7.14
CA ALA A 273 -28.81 -23.92 -6.31
C ALA A 273 -28.09 -23.22 -5.15
N SER A 274 -28.43 -22.05 -4.62
CA SER A 274 -29.43 -21.01 -4.85
C SER A 274 -29.01 -19.88 -3.88
N VAL A 275 -29.21 -18.63 -4.26
CA VAL A 275 -28.86 -17.44 -3.45
C VAL A 275 -29.67 -17.41 -2.13
N PRO A 276 -29.06 -17.03 -0.99
CA PRO A 276 -29.74 -16.22 0.02
C PRO A 276 -29.07 -14.84 0.08
N SER A 277 -29.81 -13.77 -0.22
CA SER A 277 -30.61 -12.97 0.70
C SER A 277 -29.77 -12.23 1.74
N VAL A 278 -30.00 -10.92 1.77
CA VAL A 278 -29.26 -9.87 2.47
C VAL A 278 -29.38 -10.03 3.99
N GLY A 279 -28.23 -10.19 4.65
CA GLY A 279 -28.06 -10.16 6.10
C GLY A 279 -26.83 -10.97 6.50
N GLY A 280 -25.63 -10.37 6.51
CA GLY A 280 -24.42 -11.19 6.66
C GLY A 280 -23.10 -10.45 6.89
N ASP A 281 -23.08 -9.42 7.73
CA ASP A 281 -21.83 -8.73 8.10
C ASP A 281 -21.12 -9.36 9.32
N PHE A 282 -21.82 -10.16 10.13
CA PHE A 282 -21.24 -10.82 11.30
C PHE A 282 -20.69 -12.22 10.97
N GLU A 283 -21.38 -12.97 10.11
CA GLU A 283 -20.98 -14.32 9.68
C GLU A 283 -19.69 -14.32 8.86
N LYS A 284 -19.55 -13.35 7.94
CA LYS A 284 -18.32 -13.14 7.16
C LYS A 284 -17.09 -12.78 8.02
N ARG A 285 -17.29 -12.21 9.22
CA ARG A 285 -16.22 -11.80 10.14
C ARG A 285 -15.74 -12.95 11.03
N THR A 286 -16.64 -13.79 11.53
CA THR A 286 -16.26 -15.01 12.23
C THR A 286 -15.48 -15.95 11.31
N GLU A 287 -15.87 -16.00 10.03
CA GLU A 287 -15.14 -16.75 9.00
C GLU A 287 -13.73 -16.19 8.73
N SER A 288 -13.52 -14.86 8.76
CA SER A 288 -12.22 -14.24 8.45
C SER A 288 -11.19 -14.40 9.58
N ILE A 289 -11.60 -14.26 10.84
CA ILE A 289 -10.74 -14.46 12.02
C ILE A 289 -10.38 -15.94 12.17
N ALA A 290 -11.37 -16.83 12.03
CA ALA A 290 -11.13 -18.27 11.97
C ALA A 290 -10.24 -18.64 10.78
N ALA A 291 -10.38 -17.97 9.63
CA ALA A 291 -9.50 -18.19 8.50
C ALA A 291 -8.05 -17.75 8.77
N LYS A 292 -7.83 -16.60 9.43
CA LYS A 292 -6.48 -16.12 9.80
C LYS A 292 -5.81 -17.01 10.85
N SER A 293 -6.54 -17.44 11.88
CA SER A 293 -6.02 -18.34 12.91
C SER A 293 -5.72 -19.74 12.34
N ARG A 294 -6.58 -20.26 11.46
CA ARG A 294 -6.32 -21.47 10.67
C ARG A 294 -5.08 -21.30 9.79
N LEU A 295 -4.96 -20.20 9.04
CA LEU A 295 -3.78 -19.92 8.21
C LEU A 295 -2.48 -19.86 9.02
N LYS A 296 -2.50 -19.23 10.20
CA LYS A 296 -1.36 -19.17 11.12
C LYS A 296 -0.98 -20.55 11.66
N ALA A 297 -1.96 -21.42 11.90
CA ALA A 297 -1.73 -22.81 12.33
C ALA A 297 -1.21 -23.70 11.18
N GLU A 298 -1.56 -23.37 9.94
CA GLU A 298 -1.18 -24.12 8.72
C GLU A 298 0.19 -23.69 8.14
N LEU A 299 0.71 -22.54 8.58
CA LEU A 299 1.98 -21.97 8.14
C LEU A 299 3.16 -22.77 8.68
N ARG A 300 3.92 -23.37 7.76
CA ARG A 300 5.20 -24.03 8.02
C ARG A 300 6.34 -23.19 7.43
N PHE A 301 7.57 -23.65 7.65
CA PHE A 301 8.82 -23.01 7.19
C PHE A 301 8.89 -22.69 5.68
N LYS A 302 8.12 -23.42 4.85
CA LYS A 302 8.13 -23.33 3.38
C LYS A 302 6.71 -23.34 2.83
N ALA A 303 6.50 -22.60 1.74
CA ALA A 303 5.34 -22.74 0.86
C ALA A 303 5.77 -22.93 -0.60
N ASP A 304 4.93 -23.58 -1.40
CA ASP A 304 5.18 -23.86 -2.82
C ASP A 304 4.45 -22.83 -3.70
N ILE A 305 4.98 -22.54 -4.88
CA ILE A 305 4.28 -21.68 -5.84
C ILE A 305 3.16 -22.43 -6.58
N VAL A 306 2.13 -21.70 -6.98
CA VAL A 306 1.09 -22.19 -7.89
C VAL A 306 1.32 -21.59 -9.26
N SER A 307 1.29 -22.42 -10.31
CA SER A 307 1.45 -21.99 -11.71
C SER A 307 2.77 -21.23 -11.96
N PRO A 308 3.90 -21.94 -12.16
CA PRO A 308 5.22 -21.34 -12.33
C PRO A 308 5.27 -20.26 -13.43
N GLU A 309 4.49 -20.39 -14.50
CA GLU A 309 4.38 -19.41 -15.59
C GLU A 309 3.79 -18.04 -15.15
N GLN A 310 2.93 -18.00 -14.14
CA GLN A 310 2.40 -16.74 -13.59
C GLN A 310 3.43 -16.06 -12.70
N TRP A 311 4.19 -16.87 -11.96
CA TRP A 311 5.31 -16.40 -11.16
C TRP A 311 6.44 -15.87 -12.04
N GLU A 312 6.80 -16.58 -13.11
CA GLU A 312 7.81 -16.13 -14.08
C GLU A 312 7.40 -14.84 -14.80
N ARG A 313 6.12 -14.68 -15.17
CA ARG A 313 5.58 -13.43 -15.75
C ARG A 313 5.54 -12.29 -14.73
N GLY A 314 5.22 -12.58 -13.47
CA GLY A 314 5.21 -11.60 -12.38
C GLY A 314 6.61 -11.22 -11.88
N SER A 315 7.60 -12.11 -12.03
CA SER A 315 8.98 -11.96 -11.57
C SER A 315 9.96 -11.48 -12.63
N VAL A 316 9.48 -10.99 -13.78
CA VAL A 316 10.35 -10.27 -14.73
C VAL A 316 10.75 -8.96 -14.07
N PHE A 317 11.93 -8.98 -13.44
CA PHE A 317 12.52 -7.87 -12.68
C PHE A 317 12.88 -6.68 -13.58
#